data_AF-A0A7C0VAB6-F1
#
_entry.id   AF-A0A7C0VAB6-F1
#
_cell.length_a   1.000
_cell.length_b   1.000
_cell.length_c   1.000
_cell.angle_alpha   90.00
_cell.angle_beta   90.00
_cell.angle_gamma   90.00
#
_symmetry.space_group_name_H-M   'P 1'
#
loop_
_entity.id
_entity.type
_entity.pdbx_description
1 polymer ?
#
loop_
_entity_poly.entity_id
_entity_poly.type
_entity_poly.pdbx_seq_one_letter_code
_entity_poly.pdbx_strand_id
1 'polypeptide(L)'
;MEGLYPPHFFMDVREEIKREIERGNIIRAAFLSLSLGDISEDIKKEALWQASSIYRNPYTTKALSNELGMQRDEVVDLLRQISEEKERQGKEKELSSCYDLYKMRYLSFHEWLEDLKRDWDKF
;
A
#
# COMPACT_ATOMS: atom_id res chain seq x y z
N MET A 1 -23.93 -1.93 -42.53
CA MET A 1 -23.76 -1.34 -41.19
C MET A 1 -23.17 -2.42 -40.31
N GLU A 2 -21.84 -2.52 -40.30
CA GLU A 2 -21.09 -3.41 -39.42
C GLU A 2 -20.97 -2.77 -38.04
N GLY A 3 -21.21 -3.57 -37.00
CA GLY A 3 -21.32 -3.11 -35.62
C GLY A 3 -20.02 -2.51 -35.10
N LEU A 4 -20.14 -1.29 -34.61
CA LEU A 4 -19.16 -0.60 -33.78
C LEU A 4 -19.03 -1.30 -32.42
N TYR A 5 -18.11 -2.26 -32.29
CA TYR A 5 -17.42 -2.52 -31.02
C TYR A 5 -15.97 -2.89 -31.33
N PRO A 6 -14.97 -2.07 -30.92
CA PRO A 6 -13.58 -2.48 -31.05
C PRO A 6 -13.36 -3.73 -30.18
N PRO A 7 -12.52 -4.69 -30.62
CA PRO A 7 -12.20 -5.84 -29.80
C PRO A 7 -11.60 -5.32 -28.50
N HIS A 8 -12.25 -5.61 -27.38
CA HIS A 8 -11.74 -5.30 -26.07
C HIS A 8 -10.32 -5.86 -25.98
N PHE A 9 -9.37 -4.93 -25.96
CA PHE A 9 -7.94 -5.17 -25.89
C PHE A 9 -7.70 -5.90 -24.56
N PHE A 10 -7.52 -7.21 -24.59
CA PHE A 10 -6.96 -7.94 -23.45
C PHE A 10 -5.52 -7.46 -23.31
N MET A 11 -5.33 -6.34 -22.61
CA MET A 11 -4.02 -5.86 -22.25
C MET A 11 -3.39 -6.94 -21.36
N ASP A 12 -2.16 -7.34 -21.68
CA ASP A 12 -1.41 -8.28 -20.84
C ASP A 12 -1.32 -7.68 -19.43
N VAL A 13 -1.73 -8.46 -18.41
CA VAL A 13 -1.68 -8.04 -17.00
C VAL A 13 -0.27 -7.61 -16.61
N ARG A 14 0.77 -8.21 -17.20
CA ARG A 14 2.16 -7.78 -16.97
C ARG A 14 2.44 -6.38 -17.51
N GLU A 15 1.86 -6.01 -18.64
CA GLU A 15 1.95 -4.64 -19.18
C GLU A 15 1.10 -3.66 -18.36
N GLU A 16 -0.03 -4.10 -17.79
CA GLU A 16 -0.79 -3.29 -16.83
C GLU A 16 0.02 -3.01 -15.56
N ILE A 17 0.66 -4.03 -14.98
CA ILE A 17 1.52 -3.88 -13.80
C ILE A 17 2.62 -2.83 -14.05
N LYS A 18 3.31 -2.91 -15.19
CA LYS A 18 4.36 -1.93 -15.55
C LYS A 18 3.80 -0.51 -15.63
N ARG A 19 2.67 -0.32 -16.31
CA ARG A 19 2.02 1.00 -16.42
C ARG A 19 1.60 1.56 -15.07
N GLU A 20 1.08 0.73 -14.18
CA GLU A 20 0.69 1.16 -12.84
C GLU A 20 1.91 1.54 -12.00
N ILE A 21 3.04 0.83 -12.12
CA ILE A 21 4.31 1.20 -11.49
C ILE A 21 4.81 2.55 -12.02
N GLU A 22 4.83 2.75 -13.35
CA GLU A 22 5.25 4.00 -13.99
C GLU A 22 4.39 5.19 -13.55
N ARG A 23 3.11 4.97 -13.28
CA ARG A 23 2.18 5.98 -12.76
C ARG A 23 2.31 6.23 -11.26
N GLY A 24 3.11 5.43 -10.55
CA GLY A 24 3.20 5.46 -9.08
C GLY A 24 2.02 4.82 -8.36
N ASN A 25 1.14 4.10 -9.07
CA ASN A 25 -0.01 3.38 -8.52
C ASN A 25 0.42 2.02 -7.95
N ILE A 26 1.37 2.04 -7.00
CA ILE A 26 2.05 0.82 -6.54
C ILE A 26 1.09 -0.14 -5.83
N ILE A 27 0.11 0.36 -5.10
CA ILE A 27 -0.93 -0.48 -4.46
C ILE A 27 -1.71 -1.29 -5.51
N ARG A 28 -2.08 -0.66 -6.64
CA ARG A 28 -2.78 -1.34 -7.73
C ARG A 28 -1.88 -2.36 -8.41
N ALA A 29 -0.62 -2.00 -8.67
CA ALA A 29 0.38 -2.92 -9.20
C ALA A 29 0.56 -4.14 -8.29
N ALA A 30 0.59 -3.96 -6.97
CA ALA A 30 0.71 -5.07 -6.02
C ALA A 30 -0.47 -6.04 -6.09
N PHE A 31 -1.72 -5.56 -6.14
CA PHE A 31 -2.88 -6.43 -6.30
C PHE A 31 -2.89 -7.18 -7.64
N LEU A 32 -2.44 -6.54 -8.72
CA LEU A 32 -2.30 -7.20 -10.03
C LEU A 32 -1.19 -8.27 -9.99
N SER A 33 -0.04 -7.99 -9.39
CA SER A 33 1.04 -8.96 -9.19
C SER A 33 0.60 -10.15 -8.34
N LEU A 34 -0.14 -9.90 -7.27
CA LEU A 34 -0.74 -10.95 -6.42
C LEU A 34 -1.69 -11.85 -7.22
N SER A 35 -2.50 -11.29 -8.12
CA SER A 35 -3.40 -12.07 -8.99
C SER A 35 -2.66 -13.02 -9.94
N LEU A 36 -1.39 -12.72 -10.24
CA LEU A 36 -0.51 -13.58 -11.02
C LEU A 36 0.33 -14.54 -10.17
N GLY A 37 0.27 -14.44 -8.84
CA GLY A 37 1.14 -15.17 -7.92
C GLY A 37 2.62 -14.76 -8.00
N ASP A 38 2.91 -13.59 -8.58
CA ASP A 38 4.26 -13.12 -8.91
C ASP A 38 4.42 -11.65 -8.45
N ILE A 39 4.71 -11.48 -7.16
CA ILE A 39 4.96 -10.19 -6.53
C ILE A 39 6.39 -10.13 -6.00
N SER A 40 7.09 -9.05 -6.32
CA SER A 40 8.43 -8.80 -5.78
C SER A 40 8.36 -8.21 -4.38
N GLU A 41 9.40 -8.46 -3.58
CA GLU A 41 9.51 -7.91 -2.22
C GLU A 41 9.52 -6.37 -2.22
N ASP A 42 10.08 -5.74 -3.25
CA ASP A 42 10.10 -4.28 -3.39
C ASP A 42 8.69 -3.70 -3.61
N ILE A 43 7.90 -4.31 -4.50
CA ILE A 43 6.51 -3.89 -4.74
C ILE A 43 5.67 -4.08 -3.48
N LYS A 44 5.84 -5.20 -2.79
CA LYS A 44 5.18 -5.48 -1.51
C LYS A 44 5.48 -4.41 -0.48
N LYS A 45 6.76 -4.10 -0.24
CA LYS A 45 7.19 -3.10 0.75
C LYS A 45 6.68 -1.71 0.40
N GLU A 46 6.84 -1.30 -0.85
CA GLU A 46 6.41 0.03 -1.29
C GLU A 46 4.89 0.17 -1.27
N ALA A 47 4.12 -0.85 -1.69
CA ALA A 47 2.67 -0.81 -1.61
C ALA A 47 2.16 -0.69 -0.17
N LEU A 48 2.72 -1.48 0.77
CA LEU A 48 2.40 -1.37 2.20
C LEU A 48 2.79 0.00 2.76
N TRP A 49 3.94 0.53 2.34
CA TRP A 49 4.37 1.86 2.72
C TRP A 49 3.38 2.92 2.24
N GLN A 50 3.03 2.95 0.95
CA GLN A 50 2.10 3.94 0.42
C GLN A 50 0.73 3.87 1.09
N ALA A 51 0.18 2.68 1.28
CA ALA A 51 -1.09 2.48 1.96
C ALA A 51 -1.07 3.08 3.39
N SER A 52 0.05 2.91 4.09
CA SER A 52 0.19 3.22 5.52
C SER A 52 0.70 4.63 5.81
N SER A 53 1.65 5.14 5.04
CA SER A 53 2.34 6.42 5.27
C SER A 53 1.73 7.57 4.46
N ILE A 54 1.46 7.34 3.18
CA ILE A 54 0.94 8.36 2.26
C ILE A 54 -0.57 8.49 2.41
N TYR A 55 -1.28 7.36 2.32
CA TYR A 55 -2.75 7.36 2.35
C TYR A 55 -3.35 7.19 3.74
N ARG A 56 -2.57 6.75 4.73
CA ARG A 56 -3.03 6.51 6.11
C ARG A 56 -4.29 5.65 6.16
N ASN A 57 -4.39 4.65 5.29
CA ASN A 57 -5.60 3.88 5.09
C ASN A 57 -5.49 2.50 5.75
N PRO A 58 -6.05 2.31 6.96
CA PRO A 58 -5.91 1.05 7.69
C PRO A 58 -6.60 -0.12 6.98
N TYR A 59 -7.72 0.13 6.27
CA TYR A 59 -8.42 -0.90 5.50
C TYR A 59 -7.58 -1.41 4.34
N THR A 60 -6.99 -0.50 3.56
CA THR A 60 -6.12 -0.88 2.44
C THR A 60 -4.85 -1.58 2.95
N THR A 61 -4.24 -1.09 4.04
CA THR A 61 -3.08 -1.73 4.66
C THR A 61 -3.42 -3.15 5.10
N LYS A 62 -4.55 -3.36 5.79
CA LYS A 62 -4.98 -4.70 6.22
C LYS A 62 -5.33 -5.62 5.05
N ALA A 63 -6.09 -5.14 4.08
CA ALA A 63 -6.45 -5.91 2.90
C ALA A 63 -5.21 -6.40 2.14
N LEU A 64 -4.27 -5.50 1.86
CA LEU A 64 -3.02 -5.84 1.21
C LEU A 64 -2.20 -6.84 2.04
N SER A 65 -2.12 -6.64 3.35
CA SER A 65 -1.41 -7.54 4.26
C SER A 65 -1.99 -8.96 4.26
N ASN A 66 -3.32 -9.08 4.22
CA ASN A 66 -4.01 -10.37 4.17
C ASN A 66 -3.73 -11.11 2.86
N GLU A 67 -3.77 -10.42 1.72
CA GLU A 67 -3.41 -11.03 0.41
C GLU A 67 -1.95 -11.47 0.36
N LEU A 68 -1.08 -10.77 1.09
CA LEU A 68 0.34 -11.12 1.24
C LEU A 68 0.57 -12.26 2.27
N GLY A 69 -0.46 -12.72 2.97
CA GLY A 69 -0.35 -13.74 4.00
C GLY A 69 0.40 -13.28 5.26
N MET A 70 0.47 -11.98 5.50
CA MET A 70 1.20 -11.39 6.64
C MET A 70 0.31 -11.23 7.86
N GLN A 71 0.86 -11.49 9.04
CA GLN A 71 0.21 -11.22 10.32
C GLN A 71 0.40 -9.76 10.75
N ARG A 72 -0.51 -9.28 11.60
CA ARG A 72 -0.48 -7.91 12.15
C ARG A 72 0.90 -7.48 12.62
N ASP A 73 1.55 -8.28 13.46
CA ASP A 73 2.82 -7.89 14.08
C ASP A 73 3.96 -7.87 13.05
N GLU A 74 3.94 -8.75 12.04
CA GLU A 74 4.89 -8.71 10.92
C GLU A 74 4.74 -7.44 10.09
N VAL A 75 3.50 -7.00 9.83
CA VAL A 75 3.22 -5.76 9.10
C VAL A 75 3.67 -4.55 9.89
N VAL A 76 3.34 -4.50 11.18
CA VAL A 76 3.71 -3.38 12.06
C VAL A 76 5.23 -3.27 12.19
N ASP A 77 5.92 -4.39 12.38
CA ASP A 77 7.38 -4.40 12.50
C ASP A 77 8.05 -4.02 11.18
N LEU A 78 7.55 -4.51 10.03
CA LEU A 78 8.03 -4.09 8.71
C LEU A 78 7.86 -2.58 8.51
N LEU A 79 6.69 -2.04 8.82
CA LEU A 79 6.38 -0.61 8.68
C LEU A 79 7.26 0.26 9.60
N ARG A 80 7.54 -0.22 10.82
CA ARG A 80 8.47 0.44 11.75
C ARG A 80 9.90 0.43 11.20
N GLN A 81 10.37 -0.69 10.66
CA GLN A 81 11.70 -0.76 10.04
C GLN A 81 11.83 0.17 8.83
N ILE A 82 10.78 0.26 8.00
CA ILE A 82 10.75 1.19 6.86
C ILE A 82 10.77 2.63 7.35
N SER A 83 10.00 2.99 8.40
CA SER A 83 10.01 4.36 8.92
C SER A 83 11.38 4.75 9.47
N GLU A 84 12.03 3.90 10.25
CA GLU A 84 13.39 4.13 10.76
C GLU A 84 14.41 4.33 9.62
N GLU A 85 14.30 3.57 8.52
CA GLU A 85 15.15 3.76 7.35
C GLU A 85 14.89 5.11 6.66
N LYS A 86 13.62 5.52 6.55
CA LYS A 86 13.25 6.83 5.98
C LYS A 86 13.74 7.98 6.85
N GLU A 87 13.73 7.83 8.17
CA GLU A 87 14.33 8.80 9.11
C GLU A 87 15.84 8.93 8.87
N ARG A 88 16.56 7.81 8.78
CA ARG A 88 17.99 7.81 8.48
C ARG A 88 18.32 8.46 7.14
N GLN A 89 17.41 8.35 6.17
CA GLN A 89 17.55 8.97 4.84
C GLN A 89 17.11 10.45 4.81
N GLY A 90 16.64 11.04 5.92
CA GLY A 90 16.14 12.41 5.97
C GLY A 90 14.81 12.63 5.25
N LYS A 91 14.01 11.58 5.02
CA LYS A 91 12.71 11.62 4.33
C LYS A 91 11.56 11.96 5.30
N GLU A 92 11.77 12.97 6.14
CA GLU A 92 10.86 13.35 7.23
C GLU A 92 9.45 13.73 6.76
N LYS A 93 9.30 14.24 5.53
CA LYS A 93 8.01 14.63 4.98
C LYS A 93 7.02 13.44 4.93
N GLU A 94 7.49 12.23 4.62
CA GLU A 94 6.66 11.02 4.57
C GLU A 94 6.22 10.55 5.97
N LEU A 95 6.91 11.01 7.00
CA LEU A 95 6.67 10.65 8.41
C LEU A 95 5.88 11.72 9.17
N SER A 96 5.74 12.89 8.55
CA SER A 96 5.06 14.05 9.11
C SER A 96 3.62 13.74 9.49
N SER A 97 3.09 14.53 10.41
CA SER A 97 1.74 14.37 10.90
C SER A 97 0.72 14.58 9.77
N CYS A 98 -0.17 13.61 9.60
CA CYS A 98 -1.26 13.66 8.63
C CYS A 98 -2.60 13.63 9.38
N TYR A 99 -3.61 14.30 8.83
CA TYR A 99 -4.94 14.27 9.42
C TYR A 99 -5.58 12.90 9.20
N ASP A 100 -5.88 12.21 10.28
CA ASP A 100 -6.59 10.93 10.25
C ASP A 100 -8.09 11.18 10.34
N LEU A 101 -8.82 10.79 9.29
CA LEU A 101 -10.27 10.97 9.20
C LEU A 101 -11.06 10.08 10.17
N TYR A 102 -10.52 8.94 10.60
CA TYR A 102 -11.20 8.03 11.52
C TYR A 102 -11.08 8.47 12.98
N LYS A 103 -9.96 9.12 13.32
CA LYS A 103 -9.67 9.63 14.66
C LYS A 103 -9.93 11.14 14.79
N MET A 104 -10.23 11.82 13.68
CA MET A 104 -10.52 13.26 13.61
C MET A 104 -9.40 14.14 14.19
N ARG A 105 -8.14 13.71 14.06
CA ARG A 105 -6.96 14.40 14.59
C ARG A 105 -5.73 14.18 13.72
N TYR A 106 -4.74 15.05 13.83
CA TYR A 106 -3.43 14.83 13.22
C TYR A 106 -2.66 13.76 14.00
N LEU A 107 -2.07 12.81 13.28
CA LEU A 107 -1.21 11.77 13.82
C LEU A 107 0.10 11.73 13.04
N SER A 108 1.22 11.67 13.75
CA SER A 108 2.49 11.25 13.18
C SER A 108 2.41 9.81 12.64
N PHE A 109 3.39 9.40 11.83
CA PHE A 109 3.45 8.01 11.36
C PHE A 109 3.42 6.99 12.50
N HIS A 110 4.20 7.24 13.53
CA HIS A 110 4.34 6.34 14.68
C HIS A 110 3.05 6.25 15.49
N GLU A 111 2.38 7.37 15.76
CA GLU A 111 1.08 7.35 16.44
C GLU A 111 0.02 6.61 15.63
N TRP A 112 -0.01 6.84 14.30
CA TRP A 112 -0.91 6.12 13.41
C TRP A 112 -0.62 4.61 13.39
N LEU A 113 0.66 4.21 13.41
CA LEU A 113 1.07 2.81 13.43
C LEU A 113 0.66 2.09 14.72
N GLU A 114 0.80 2.75 15.87
CA GLU A 114 0.32 2.20 17.15
C GLU A 114 -1.22 2.12 17.20
N ASP A 115 -1.91 3.11 16.62
CA ASP A 115 -3.37 3.08 16.47
C ASP A 115 -3.80 1.92 15.55
N LEU A 116 -3.12 1.70 14.42
CA LEU A 116 -3.34 0.56 13.51
C LEU A 116 -3.16 -0.77 14.24
N LYS A 117 -2.07 -0.93 15.01
CA LYS A 117 -1.81 -2.16 15.77
C LYS A 117 -2.92 -2.44 16.78
N ARG A 118 -3.34 -1.43 17.54
CA ARG A 118 -4.38 -1.56 18.58
C ARG A 118 -5.74 -1.90 17.98
N ASP A 119 -6.08 -1.27 16.86
CA ASP A 119 -7.40 -1.35 16.26
C ASP A 119 -7.46 -2.33 15.06
N TRP A 120 -6.42 -3.14 14.83
CA TRP A 120 -6.25 -4.02 13.66
C TRP A 120 -7.50 -4.85 13.32
N ASP A 121 -8.14 -5.44 14.31
CA ASP A 121 -9.30 -6.32 14.11
C ASP A 121 -10.60 -5.57 13.80
N LYS A 122 -10.60 -4.23 13.90
CA LYS A 122 -11.75 -3.38 13.59
C LYS A 122 -11.79 -2.93 12.12
N PHE A 123 -10.69 -3.12 11.39
CA PHE A 123 -10.54 -2.77 9.99
C PHE A 123 -10.72 -3.99 9.07
#